data_AF-A0A0N1HDT2-F1
#
_entry.id   AF-A0A0N1HDT2-F1
#
_cell.length_a   1.000
_cell.length_b   1.000
_cell.length_c   1.000
_cell.angle_alpha   90.00
_cell.angle_beta   90.00
_cell.angle_gamma   90.00
#
_symmetry.space_group_name_H-M   'P 1'
#
loop_
_entity.id
_entity.type
_entity.pdbx_description
1 polymer ?
#
loop_
_entity_poly.entity_id
_entity_poly.type
_entity_poly.pdbx_seq_one_letter_code
_entity_poly.pdbx_strand_id
1 'polypeptide(L)'
;MAGEASPQASGLAAGQLTELDLSPSKARAHATTTHAWSQVMSWLRETMNPTPVPQFERNAETLAYLQTLMHANLAANSARKGLHERQSSQVQAYENYRAALESDAGVQMLQAVESHLSDQSASALDSLSKVWVLLGQPLRGPEWATDLEDLEKVLDNAILRLSAETFQLEHLVRDLSLRKADIDYRISPAEVREADDGAEVDTDAALRRRQIAQFTSQTKHLALKLAEYDQRLDTMSKEPQRGPGLQYLRKRQKELQEMQKAVKSLEKELSEYHGLPPDVEASRAEVRRAQSELETLKRRREEMLSEMTGS
;
A
#
# COMPACT_ATOMS: atom_id res chain seq x y z
N MET A 1 -61.08 40.01 -71.58
CA MET A 1 -60.00 39.17 -72.15
C MET A 1 -59.35 38.49 -70.96
N ALA A 2 -59.60 37.21 -70.67
CA ALA A 2 -59.29 36.01 -71.46
C ALA A 2 -57.80 35.61 -71.39
N GLY A 3 -57.52 34.54 -70.64
CA GLY A 3 -56.33 33.67 -70.64
C GLY A 3 -54.97 34.19 -70.16
N GLU A 4 -53.93 33.34 -70.04
CA GLU A 4 -53.82 31.85 -69.89
C GLU A 4 -52.32 31.52 -69.62
N ALA A 5 -51.86 30.45 -68.94
CA ALA A 5 -52.48 29.48 -68.02
C ALA A 5 -51.40 28.77 -67.14
N SER A 6 -51.84 28.09 -66.06
CA SER A 6 -51.09 27.15 -65.18
C SER A 6 -49.92 27.65 -64.30
N PRO A 7 -49.75 27.06 -63.08
CA PRO A 7 -48.63 27.33 -62.18
C PRO A 7 -47.50 26.29 -62.33
N GLN A 8 -46.29 26.64 -61.86
CA GLN A 8 -45.29 25.65 -61.45
C GLN A 8 -44.92 25.83 -59.99
N ALA A 9 -45.54 25.02 -59.13
CA ALA A 9 -44.96 24.65 -57.85
C ALA A 9 -43.83 23.63 -58.12
N SER A 10 -42.61 23.96 -57.71
CA SER A 10 -41.44 23.07 -57.73
C SER A 10 -40.38 23.64 -56.78
N GLY A 11 -40.03 22.98 -55.68
CA GLY A 11 -40.63 21.79 -55.10
C GLY A 11 -40.36 21.69 -53.60
N LEU A 12 -41.25 21.02 -52.87
CA LEU A 12 -40.94 20.55 -51.53
C LEU A 12 -39.78 19.55 -51.59
N ALA A 13 -38.68 19.85 -50.91
CA ALA A 13 -37.63 18.88 -50.57
C ALA A 13 -37.53 18.71 -49.05
N ALA A 14 -38.69 18.68 -48.38
CA ALA A 14 -38.79 18.09 -47.05
C ALA A 14 -38.85 16.57 -47.21
N GLY A 15 -37.82 15.88 -46.76
CA GLY A 15 -37.73 14.41 -46.76
C GLY A 15 -36.83 13.84 -47.86
N GLN A 16 -35.55 13.61 -47.50
CA GLN A 16 -34.73 12.42 -47.84
C GLN A 16 -33.28 12.62 -47.35
N LEU A 17 -33.11 12.74 -46.03
CA LEU A 17 -31.84 12.43 -45.33
C LEU A 17 -32.05 11.34 -44.27
N THR A 18 -33.05 10.49 -44.51
CA THR A 18 -33.37 9.30 -43.73
C THR A 18 -32.92 8.06 -44.50
N GLU A 19 -32.15 7.21 -43.83
CA GLU A 19 -31.91 5.81 -44.19
C GLU A 19 -31.32 5.54 -45.59
N LEU A 20 -29.97 5.52 -45.74
CA LEU A 20 -29.30 4.50 -46.61
C LEU A 20 -27.76 4.35 -46.57
N ASP A 21 -26.96 5.20 -45.89
CA ASP A 21 -25.47 5.04 -45.91
C ASP A 21 -24.78 4.69 -44.57
N LEU A 22 -25.57 4.53 -43.50
CA LEU A 22 -25.08 4.04 -42.22
C LEU A 22 -25.24 2.52 -42.14
N SER A 23 -24.23 1.79 -42.60
CA SER A 23 -24.03 0.38 -42.19
C SER A 23 -24.21 0.28 -40.67
N PRO A 24 -24.94 -0.72 -40.13
CA PRO A 24 -25.24 -0.81 -38.70
C PRO A 24 -23.99 -0.72 -37.80
N SER A 25 -22.84 -1.18 -38.30
CA SER A 25 -21.54 -1.06 -37.63
C SER A 25 -21.05 0.40 -37.53
N LYS A 26 -21.23 1.21 -38.58
CA LYS A 26 -20.90 2.65 -38.56
C LYS A 26 -21.84 3.43 -37.63
N ALA A 27 -23.14 3.13 -37.66
CA ALA A 27 -24.10 3.75 -36.74
C ALA A 27 -23.75 3.47 -35.26
N ARG A 28 -23.41 2.21 -34.94
CA ARG A 28 -22.96 1.83 -33.60
C ARG A 28 -21.66 2.52 -33.20
N ALA A 29 -20.68 2.63 -34.10
CA ALA A 29 -19.42 3.34 -33.83
C ALA A 29 -19.62 4.86 -33.61
N HIS A 30 -20.53 5.50 -34.33
CA HIS A 30 -20.92 6.89 -34.09
C HIS A 30 -21.67 7.06 -32.75
N ALA A 31 -22.53 6.11 -32.38
CA ALA A 31 -23.23 6.15 -31.09
C ALA A 31 -22.25 5.99 -29.90
N THR A 32 -21.32 5.04 -29.95
CA THR A 32 -20.34 4.83 -28.86
C THR A 32 -19.37 5.99 -28.72
N THR A 33 -18.88 6.56 -29.83
CA THR A 33 -18.02 7.76 -29.80
C THR A 33 -18.77 8.99 -29.28
N THR A 34 -20.03 9.19 -29.66
CA THR A 34 -20.86 10.29 -29.13
C THR A 34 -21.11 10.14 -27.63
N HIS A 35 -21.37 8.92 -27.15
CA HIS A 35 -21.51 8.63 -25.72
C HIS A 35 -20.20 8.86 -24.94
N ALA A 36 -19.06 8.41 -25.48
CA ALA A 36 -17.76 8.64 -24.87
C ALA A 36 -17.45 10.15 -24.75
N TRP A 37 -17.76 10.94 -25.78
CA TRP A 37 -17.66 12.40 -25.72
C TRP A 37 -18.58 13.03 -24.68
N SER A 38 -19.83 12.58 -24.54
CA SER A 38 -20.76 13.16 -23.56
C SER A 38 -20.30 12.91 -22.12
N GLN A 39 -19.76 11.72 -21.84
CA GLN A 39 -19.21 11.32 -20.53
C GLN A 39 -17.96 12.13 -20.15
N VAL A 40 -17.03 12.31 -21.09
CA VAL A 40 -15.84 13.16 -20.87
C VAL A 40 -16.25 14.61 -20.64
N MET A 41 -17.24 15.13 -21.40
CA MET A 41 -17.71 16.51 -21.27
C MET A 41 -18.55 16.76 -20.02
N SER A 42 -19.20 15.77 -19.40
CA SER A 42 -19.79 15.93 -18.05
C SER A 42 -18.70 15.96 -16.99
N TRP A 43 -17.77 15.00 -17.02
CA TRP A 43 -16.65 14.94 -16.07
C TRP A 43 -15.78 16.20 -16.08
N LEU A 44 -15.47 16.76 -17.25
CA LEU A 44 -14.72 18.03 -17.35
C LEU A 44 -15.47 19.22 -16.74
N ARG A 45 -16.81 19.29 -16.92
CA ARG A 45 -17.63 20.36 -16.32
C ARG A 45 -17.71 20.25 -14.80
N GLU A 46 -17.79 19.04 -14.28
CA GLU A 46 -17.75 18.78 -12.83
C GLU A 46 -16.37 19.11 -12.24
N THR A 47 -15.29 18.71 -12.93
CA THR A 47 -13.90 18.83 -12.44
C THR A 47 -13.35 20.26 -12.53
N MET A 48 -13.77 21.06 -13.52
CA MET A 48 -13.22 22.41 -13.75
C MET A 48 -14.05 23.56 -13.14
N ASN A 49 -15.19 23.29 -12.50
CA ASN A 49 -16.05 24.32 -11.92
C ASN A 49 -15.27 25.20 -10.90
N PRO A 50 -15.24 26.55 -11.01
CA PRO A 50 -16.07 27.43 -11.86
C PRO A 50 -15.47 27.84 -13.22
N THR A 51 -14.25 27.43 -13.55
CA THR A 51 -13.65 27.73 -14.86
C THR A 51 -14.36 26.98 -16.00
N PRO A 52 -14.73 27.65 -17.11
CA PRO A 52 -15.33 26.98 -18.25
C PRO A 52 -14.31 26.06 -18.93
N VAL A 53 -14.79 24.91 -19.44
CA VAL A 53 -13.96 23.95 -20.17
C VAL A 53 -13.38 24.63 -21.43
N PRO A 54 -12.04 24.67 -21.61
CA PRO A 54 -11.41 25.24 -22.79
C PRO A 54 -11.88 24.57 -24.08
N GLN A 55 -11.86 25.30 -25.20
CA GLN A 55 -12.08 24.70 -26.51
C GLN A 55 -10.85 23.89 -26.93
N PHE A 56 -11.07 22.68 -27.45
CA PHE A 56 -10.04 21.78 -27.96
C PHE A 56 -10.56 21.02 -29.18
N GLU A 57 -9.63 20.52 -30.00
CA GLU A 57 -9.94 19.74 -31.20
C GLU A 57 -10.58 18.38 -30.84
N ARG A 58 -11.68 18.02 -31.50
CA ARG A 58 -12.37 16.74 -31.26
C ARG A 58 -11.83 15.63 -32.16
N ASN A 59 -10.61 15.16 -31.87
CA ASN A 59 -9.98 14.04 -32.56
C ASN A 59 -10.07 12.74 -31.73
N ALA A 60 -10.02 11.57 -32.37
CA ALA A 60 -10.04 10.27 -31.70
C ALA A 60 -8.89 10.11 -30.68
N GLU A 61 -7.71 10.66 -30.98
CA GLU A 61 -6.55 10.68 -30.07
C GLU A 61 -6.85 11.50 -28.80
N THR A 62 -7.46 12.68 -28.95
CA THR A 62 -7.85 13.53 -27.82
C THR A 62 -8.92 12.87 -26.95
N LEU A 63 -9.87 12.14 -27.56
CA LEU A 63 -10.87 11.38 -26.82
C LEU A 63 -10.20 10.27 -25.97
N ALA A 64 -9.30 9.50 -26.58
CA ALA A 64 -8.60 8.42 -25.88
C ALA A 64 -7.77 8.97 -24.70
N TYR A 65 -7.02 10.06 -24.91
CA TYR A 65 -6.25 10.71 -23.85
C TYR A 65 -7.15 11.24 -22.71
N LEU A 66 -8.25 11.93 -23.04
CA LEU A 66 -9.19 12.45 -22.04
C LEU A 66 -9.91 11.32 -21.28
N GLN A 67 -10.23 10.20 -21.92
CA GLN A 67 -10.76 9.02 -21.23
C GLN A 67 -9.74 8.41 -20.27
N THR A 68 -8.47 8.25 -20.70
CA THR A 68 -7.40 7.78 -19.82
C THR A 68 -7.21 8.71 -18.61
N LEU A 69 -7.21 10.03 -18.83
CA LEU A 69 -7.10 11.03 -17.77
C LEU A 69 -8.31 10.99 -16.82
N MET A 70 -9.53 10.87 -17.35
CA MET A 70 -10.76 10.71 -16.57
C MET A 70 -10.68 9.47 -15.66
N HIS A 71 -10.33 8.31 -16.21
CA HIS A 71 -10.22 7.08 -15.43
C HIS A 71 -9.11 7.15 -14.37
N ALA A 72 -7.96 7.74 -14.69
CA ALA A 72 -6.88 7.97 -13.73
C ALA A 72 -7.29 8.93 -12.60
N ASN A 73 -8.03 10.01 -12.93
CA ASN A 73 -8.54 10.97 -11.94
C ASN A 73 -9.60 10.33 -11.03
N LEU A 74 -10.54 9.56 -11.59
CA LEU A 74 -11.54 8.81 -10.82
C LEU A 74 -10.89 7.77 -9.89
N ALA A 75 -9.86 7.06 -10.35
CA ALA A 75 -9.10 6.12 -9.52
C ALA A 75 -8.31 6.83 -8.40
N ALA A 76 -7.73 8.00 -8.68
CA ALA A 76 -7.07 8.81 -7.65
C ALA A 76 -8.08 9.34 -6.61
N ASN A 77 -9.27 9.75 -7.04
CA ASN A 77 -10.32 10.26 -6.14
C ASN A 77 -10.92 9.14 -5.28
N SER A 78 -11.14 7.93 -5.81
CA SER A 78 -11.59 6.79 -5.01
C SER A 78 -10.52 6.34 -4.01
N ALA A 79 -9.24 6.35 -4.39
CA ALA A 79 -8.12 6.06 -3.48
C ALA A 79 -8.03 7.09 -2.34
N ARG A 80 -8.14 8.40 -2.65
CA ARG A 80 -8.21 9.48 -1.64
C ARG A 80 -9.41 9.31 -0.71
N LYS A 81 -10.59 9.02 -1.25
CA LYS A 81 -11.81 8.78 -0.47
C LYS A 81 -11.62 7.60 0.49
N GLY A 82 -11.13 6.46 0.02
CA GLY A 82 -10.87 5.29 0.87
C GLY A 82 -9.78 5.52 1.93
N LEU A 83 -8.81 6.40 1.67
CA LEU A 83 -7.82 6.83 2.67
C LEU A 83 -8.45 7.74 3.74
N HIS A 84 -9.27 8.71 3.33
CA HIS A 84 -10.01 9.58 4.25
C HIS A 84 -11.00 8.78 5.11
N GLU A 85 -11.73 7.84 4.52
CA GLU A 85 -12.66 6.95 5.23
C GLU A 85 -11.90 6.17 6.33
N ARG A 86 -10.79 5.51 6.00
CA ARG A 86 -9.94 4.82 6.98
C ARG A 86 -9.42 5.74 8.08
N GLN A 87 -8.94 6.93 7.74
CA GLN A 87 -8.49 7.92 8.72
C GLN A 87 -9.65 8.32 9.66
N SER A 88 -10.83 8.61 9.11
CA SER A 88 -12.01 8.98 9.92
C SER A 88 -12.49 7.85 10.83
N SER A 89 -12.53 6.60 10.34
CA SER A 89 -12.85 5.43 11.17
C SER A 89 -11.80 5.17 12.24
N GLN A 90 -10.52 5.42 11.96
CA GLN A 90 -9.45 5.30 12.96
C GLN A 90 -9.55 6.37 14.04
N VAL A 91 -9.83 7.63 13.67
CA VAL A 91 -10.09 8.71 14.65
C VAL A 91 -11.30 8.36 15.52
N GLN A 92 -12.42 7.94 14.92
CA GLN A 92 -13.59 7.49 15.68
C GLN A 92 -13.29 6.30 16.60
N ALA A 93 -12.45 5.36 16.19
CA ALA A 93 -12.03 4.24 17.04
C ALA A 93 -11.20 4.71 18.25
N TYR A 94 -10.30 5.70 18.06
CA TYR A 94 -9.57 6.31 19.19
C TYR A 94 -10.47 7.15 20.09
N GLU A 95 -11.44 7.90 19.55
CA GLU A 95 -12.42 8.66 20.33
C GLU A 95 -13.29 7.71 21.18
N ASN A 96 -13.76 6.61 20.62
CA ASN A 96 -14.52 5.59 21.34
C ASN A 96 -13.67 4.88 22.40
N TYR A 97 -12.43 4.52 22.09
CA TYR A 97 -11.49 3.94 23.06
C TYR A 97 -11.20 4.91 24.21
N ARG A 98 -10.96 6.18 23.90
CA ARG A 98 -10.74 7.25 24.88
C ARG A 98 -11.96 7.45 25.77
N ALA A 99 -13.17 7.50 25.21
CA ALA A 99 -14.40 7.61 25.99
C ALA A 99 -14.64 6.39 26.91
N ALA A 100 -14.23 5.19 26.48
CA ALA A 100 -14.24 4.00 27.34
C ALA A 100 -13.16 4.07 28.45
N LEU A 101 -12.00 4.67 28.17
CA LEU A 101 -10.92 4.86 29.13
C LEU A 101 -11.24 5.94 30.19
N GLU A 102 -11.89 7.02 29.76
CA GLU A 102 -12.39 8.11 30.60
C GLU A 102 -13.67 7.71 31.38
N SER A 103 -14.18 6.48 31.19
CA SER A 103 -15.22 5.93 32.05
C SER A 103 -14.67 5.54 33.43
N ASP A 104 -15.51 5.62 34.47
CA ASP A 104 -15.14 5.30 35.86
C ASP A 104 -14.47 3.93 36.01
N ALA A 105 -14.92 2.93 35.24
CA ALA A 105 -14.34 1.59 35.22
C ALA A 105 -12.97 1.54 34.51
N GLY A 106 -12.78 2.33 33.45
CA GLY A 106 -11.51 2.47 32.75
C GLY A 106 -10.44 3.13 33.63
N VAL A 107 -10.81 4.22 34.32
CA VAL A 107 -9.94 4.93 35.26
C VAL A 107 -9.54 4.03 36.43
N GLN A 108 -10.48 3.29 37.03
CA GLN A 108 -10.17 2.35 38.12
C GLN A 108 -9.24 1.21 37.66
N MET A 109 -9.43 0.68 36.45
CA MET A 109 -8.56 -0.37 35.91
C MET A 109 -7.16 0.15 35.61
N LEU A 110 -7.03 1.37 35.07
CA LEU A 110 -5.73 2.02 34.88
C LEU A 110 -5.02 2.28 36.20
N GLN A 111 -5.70 2.84 37.20
CA GLN A 111 -5.11 3.08 38.53
C GLN A 111 -4.67 1.78 39.20
N ALA A 112 -5.44 0.69 39.05
CA ALA A 112 -5.04 -0.62 39.53
C ALA A 112 -3.74 -1.11 38.84
N VAL A 113 -3.66 -1.01 37.51
CA VAL A 113 -2.45 -1.37 36.74
C VAL A 113 -1.26 -0.50 37.13
N GLU A 114 -1.41 0.82 37.19
CA GLU A 114 -0.36 1.75 37.63
C GLU A 114 0.14 1.43 39.05
N SER A 115 -0.76 1.13 39.99
CA SER A 115 -0.40 0.74 41.37
C SER A 115 0.31 -0.61 41.49
N HIS A 116 0.24 -1.45 40.45
CA HIS A 116 0.90 -2.74 40.36
C HIS A 116 2.15 -2.74 39.48
N LEU A 117 2.47 -1.61 38.81
CA LEU A 117 3.72 -1.46 38.10
C LEU A 117 4.87 -1.08 39.04
N SER A 118 6.07 -1.58 38.75
CA SER A 118 7.30 -1.09 39.36
C SER A 118 7.81 0.14 38.61
N ASP A 119 8.61 0.99 39.26
CA ASP A 119 9.21 2.17 38.62
C ASP A 119 9.99 1.80 37.34
N GLN A 120 10.62 0.63 37.33
CA GLN A 120 11.35 0.11 36.17
C GLN A 120 10.42 -0.24 35.01
N SER A 121 9.28 -0.90 35.25
CA SER A 121 8.31 -1.19 34.18
C SER A 121 7.58 0.07 33.71
N ALA A 122 7.33 1.04 34.59
CA ALA A 122 6.75 2.33 34.22
C ALA A 122 7.69 3.11 33.29
N SER A 123 8.98 3.20 33.64
CA SER A 123 10.01 3.83 32.80
C SER A 123 10.20 3.10 31.46
N ALA A 124 10.07 1.76 31.44
CA ALA A 124 10.15 0.97 30.21
C ALA A 124 8.95 1.23 29.28
N LEU A 125 7.72 1.27 29.80
CA LEU A 125 6.52 1.60 29.01
C LEU A 125 6.54 3.03 28.49
N ASP A 126 6.96 4.00 29.30
CA ASP A 126 7.14 5.39 28.87
C ASP A 126 8.16 5.49 27.72
N SER A 127 9.30 4.82 27.86
CA SER A 127 10.34 4.75 26.81
C SER A 127 9.82 4.10 25.53
N LEU A 128 9.07 2.99 25.65
CA LEU A 128 8.46 2.29 24.52
C LEU A 128 7.40 3.17 23.82
N SER A 129 6.59 3.90 24.59
CA SER A 129 5.58 4.81 24.03
C SER A 129 6.22 5.94 23.22
N LYS A 130 7.34 6.51 23.71
CA LYS A 130 8.14 7.52 23.02
C LYS A 130 8.72 6.99 21.72
N VAL A 131 9.29 5.78 21.74
CA VAL A 131 9.79 5.10 20.53
C VAL A 131 8.66 4.88 19.52
N TRP A 132 7.47 4.43 19.96
CA TRP A 132 6.31 4.25 19.08
C TRP A 132 5.84 5.56 18.41
N VAL A 133 5.79 6.66 19.17
CA VAL A 133 5.45 7.98 18.64
C VAL A 133 6.52 8.46 17.64
N LEU A 134 7.80 8.29 17.96
CA LEU A 134 8.91 8.66 17.06
C LEU A 134 8.93 7.87 15.76
N LEU A 135 8.59 6.57 15.80
CA LEU A 135 8.49 5.71 14.62
C LEU A 135 7.24 5.96 13.76
N GLY A 136 6.34 6.85 14.20
CA GLY A 136 5.12 7.23 13.48
C GLY A 136 4.16 6.05 13.22
N GLN A 137 4.30 4.95 13.97
CA GLN A 137 3.46 3.78 13.80
C GLN A 137 2.14 4.02 14.53
N PRO A 138 0.98 3.92 13.85
CA PRO A 138 -0.29 3.92 14.57
C PRO A 138 -0.33 2.67 15.44
N LEU A 139 -0.56 2.83 16.76
CA LEU A 139 -0.95 1.70 17.60
C LEU A 139 -2.22 1.11 16.99
N ARG A 140 -2.10 -0.06 16.35
CA ARG A 140 -3.26 -0.81 15.89
C ARG A 140 -4.09 -1.21 17.11
N GLY A 141 -5.39 -1.45 16.89
CA GLY A 141 -6.31 -1.90 17.93
C GLY A 141 -5.86 -3.22 18.58
N PRO A 142 -6.57 -3.71 19.63
CA PRO A 142 -6.11 -4.73 20.58
C PRO A 142 -5.73 -6.12 20.02
N GLU A 143 -5.77 -6.32 18.71
CA GLU A 143 -5.26 -7.49 17.99
C GLU A 143 -3.73 -7.69 18.15
N TRP A 144 -2.96 -6.68 18.56
CA TRP A 144 -1.51 -6.82 18.82
C TRP A 144 -1.18 -7.63 20.07
N ALA A 145 -2.17 -7.95 20.92
CA ALA A 145 -1.95 -8.56 22.23
C ALA A 145 -1.62 -10.07 22.19
N THR A 146 -1.65 -10.73 21.03
CA THR A 146 -1.45 -12.20 20.97
C THR A 146 0.01 -12.63 20.87
N ASP A 147 0.88 -11.87 20.20
CA ASP A 147 2.25 -12.31 19.88
C ASP A 147 3.29 -11.19 20.05
N LEU A 148 4.03 -11.21 21.16
CA LEU A 148 5.14 -10.26 21.42
C LEU A 148 6.22 -10.29 20.32
N GLU A 149 6.45 -11.44 19.69
CA GLU A 149 7.41 -11.55 18.58
C GLU A 149 7.06 -10.64 17.40
N ASP A 150 5.77 -10.39 17.15
CA ASP A 150 5.35 -9.54 16.04
C ASP A 150 5.51 -8.05 16.38
N LEU A 151 5.50 -7.69 17.67
CA LEU A 151 5.87 -6.35 18.14
C LEU A 151 7.36 -6.06 17.87
N GLU A 152 8.24 -7.00 18.20
CA GLU A 152 9.69 -6.91 17.97
C GLU A 152 9.98 -6.77 16.46
N LYS A 153 9.40 -7.64 15.63
CA LYS A 153 9.50 -7.54 14.16
C LYS A 153 9.00 -6.20 13.62
N VAL A 154 7.92 -5.64 14.15
CA VAL A 154 7.40 -4.33 13.71
C VAL A 154 8.36 -3.19 14.08
N LEU A 155 8.91 -3.21 15.30
CA LEU A 155 9.89 -2.21 15.76
C LEU A 155 11.19 -2.30 14.95
N ASP A 156 11.75 -3.49 14.75
CA ASP A 156 12.96 -3.70 13.95
C ASP A 156 12.79 -3.19 12.52
N ASN A 157 11.68 -3.56 11.86
CA ASN A 157 11.41 -3.08 10.50
C ASN A 157 11.21 -1.55 10.43
N ALA A 158 10.61 -0.94 11.46
CA ALA A 158 10.43 0.50 11.52
C ALA A 158 11.77 1.24 11.76
N ILE A 159 12.63 0.72 12.64
CA ILE A 159 13.99 1.25 12.89
C ILE A 159 14.87 1.11 11.64
N LEU A 160 14.87 -0.07 11.01
CA LEU A 160 15.59 -0.31 9.75
C LEU A 160 15.12 0.64 8.65
N ARG A 161 13.80 0.82 8.50
CA ARG A 161 13.23 1.76 7.53
C ARG A 161 13.66 3.20 7.82
N LEU A 162 13.58 3.65 9.07
CA LEU A 162 14.00 5.02 9.43
C LEU A 162 15.49 5.23 9.16
N SER A 163 16.34 4.24 9.44
CA SER A 163 17.78 4.29 9.14
C SER A 163 18.07 4.36 7.62
N ALA A 164 17.25 3.72 6.80
CA ALA A 164 17.36 3.79 5.34
C ALA A 164 16.88 5.15 4.81
N GLU A 165 15.78 5.69 5.35
CA GLU A 165 15.26 7.02 4.99
C GLU A 165 16.23 8.13 5.41
N THR A 166 16.83 8.08 6.60
CA THR A 166 17.84 9.06 7.03
C THR A 166 19.09 9.00 6.15
N PHE A 167 19.62 7.80 5.85
CA PHE A 167 20.77 7.66 4.95
C PHE A 167 20.49 8.21 3.53
N GLN A 168 19.28 7.98 3.00
CA GLN A 168 18.86 8.56 1.72
C GLN A 168 18.77 10.08 1.77
N LEU A 169 18.21 10.65 2.84
CA LEU A 169 18.14 12.10 3.02
C LEU A 169 19.54 12.72 3.17
N GLU A 170 20.44 12.10 3.93
CA GLU A 170 21.84 12.53 4.06
C GLU A 170 22.56 12.52 2.69
N HIS A 171 22.36 11.46 1.89
CA HIS A 171 22.89 11.37 0.53
C HIS A 171 22.35 12.51 -0.36
N LEU A 172 21.03 12.76 -0.34
CA LEU A 172 20.41 13.83 -1.12
C LEU A 172 20.89 15.22 -0.68
N VAL A 173 21.04 15.47 0.61
CA VAL A 173 21.61 16.72 1.15
C VAL A 173 23.06 16.89 0.70
N ARG A 174 23.85 15.81 0.68
CA ARG A 174 25.23 15.83 0.20
C ARG A 174 25.33 16.10 -1.31
N ASP A 175 24.48 15.47 -2.12
CA ASP A 175 24.43 15.73 -3.57
C ASP A 175 23.99 17.17 -3.87
N LEU A 176 23.00 17.69 -3.13
CA LEU A 176 22.55 19.07 -3.26
C LEU A 176 23.63 20.06 -2.82
N SER A 177 24.41 19.77 -1.78
CA SER A 177 25.51 20.64 -1.36
C SER A 177 26.67 20.65 -2.35
N LEU A 178 26.99 19.50 -2.97
CA LEU A 178 27.96 19.42 -4.07
C LEU A 178 27.50 20.16 -5.33
N ARG A 179 26.23 20.00 -5.73
CA ARG A 179 25.64 20.75 -6.85
C ARG A 179 25.58 22.25 -6.58
N LYS A 180 25.29 22.65 -5.33
CA LYS A 180 25.35 24.04 -4.92
C LYS A 180 26.77 24.57 -5.03
N ALA A 181 27.78 23.82 -4.56
CA ALA A 181 29.18 24.23 -4.68
C ALA A 181 29.66 24.35 -6.14
N ASP A 182 29.20 23.47 -7.06
CA ASP A 182 29.44 23.63 -8.51
C ASP A 182 28.81 24.91 -9.07
N ILE A 183 27.56 25.19 -8.70
CA ILE A 183 26.85 26.40 -9.10
C ILE A 183 27.53 27.65 -8.54
N ASP A 184 27.88 27.66 -7.25
CA ASP A 184 28.59 28.75 -6.58
C ASP A 184 29.99 28.97 -7.18
N TYR A 185 30.70 27.89 -7.57
CA TYR A 185 31.97 27.97 -8.31
C TYR A 185 31.79 28.57 -9.71
N ARG A 186 30.72 28.22 -10.42
CA ARG A 186 30.41 28.72 -11.78
C ARG A 186 29.79 30.12 -11.80
N ILE A 187 29.24 30.58 -10.68
CA ILE A 187 28.71 31.95 -10.47
C ILE A 187 29.77 32.86 -9.82
N SER A 188 30.79 32.28 -9.17
CA SER A 188 31.95 33.01 -8.65
C SER A 188 32.57 33.88 -9.76
N PRO A 189 32.77 35.19 -9.53
CA PRO A 189 33.17 36.13 -10.56
C PRO A 189 34.68 36.04 -10.85
N ALA A 190 35.11 34.91 -11.42
CA ALA A 190 36.35 34.84 -12.15
C ALA A 190 36.11 35.36 -13.58
N GLU A 191 36.68 36.52 -13.88
CA GLU A 191 36.77 37.08 -15.24
C GLU A 191 35.47 37.63 -15.86
N VAL A 192 34.77 38.49 -15.10
CA VAL A 192 34.29 39.74 -15.74
C VAL A 192 35.52 40.63 -15.98
N ARG A 193 36.32 40.25 -16.97
CA ARG A 193 37.33 41.11 -17.58
C ARG A 193 36.73 41.64 -18.86
N GLU A 194 36.68 42.96 -18.98
CA GLU A 194 36.10 43.65 -20.12
C GLU A 194 36.76 43.18 -21.42
N ALA A 195 36.03 42.41 -22.21
CA ALA A 195 36.40 41.97 -23.54
C ALA A 195 35.63 42.80 -24.57
N ASP A 196 36.01 44.07 -24.64
CA ASP A 196 35.78 44.92 -25.80
C ASP A 196 36.70 44.45 -26.94
N ASP A 197 36.25 43.48 -27.75
CA ASP A 197 36.72 43.30 -29.14
C ASP A 197 35.88 42.27 -29.93
N GLY A 198 35.41 42.67 -31.11
CA GLY A 198 34.37 41.95 -31.87
C GLY A 198 34.85 40.80 -32.76
N ALA A 199 35.56 39.79 -32.23
CA ALA A 199 36.21 38.75 -33.06
C ALA A 199 36.03 37.26 -32.66
N GLU A 200 35.39 36.90 -31.54
CA GLU A 200 35.46 35.52 -30.99
C GLU A 200 34.26 34.57 -31.26
N VAL A 201 33.31 34.90 -32.13
CA VAL A 201 32.07 34.10 -32.29
C VAL A 201 32.30 32.67 -32.84
N ASP A 202 33.41 32.43 -33.55
CA ASP A 202 33.66 31.15 -34.23
C ASP A 202 34.37 30.10 -33.33
N THR A 203 35.12 30.54 -32.31
CA THR A 203 35.87 29.63 -31.41
C THR A 203 34.94 28.90 -30.43
N ASP A 204 33.99 29.61 -29.82
CA ASP A 204 32.98 29.03 -28.94
C ASP A 204 32.02 28.10 -29.70
N ALA A 205 31.68 28.43 -30.95
CA ALA A 205 30.90 27.54 -31.82
C ALA A 205 31.64 26.22 -32.09
N ALA A 206 32.96 26.26 -32.32
CA ALA A 206 33.78 25.06 -32.49
C ALA A 206 33.89 24.24 -31.17
N LEU A 207 34.02 24.92 -30.03
CA LEU A 207 34.12 24.28 -28.71
C LEU A 207 32.81 23.57 -28.33
N ARG A 208 31.65 24.22 -28.55
CA ARG A 208 30.33 23.59 -28.39
C ARG A 208 30.13 22.38 -29.31
N ARG A 209 30.57 22.45 -30.58
CA ARG A 209 30.54 21.28 -31.50
C ARG A 209 31.39 20.12 -30.99
N ARG A 210 32.57 20.39 -30.41
CA ARG A 210 33.43 19.35 -29.79
C ARG A 210 32.76 18.70 -28.58
N GLN A 211 32.09 19.48 -27.72
CA GLN A 211 31.32 18.94 -26.59
C GLN A 211 30.15 18.07 -27.07
N ILE A 212 29.40 18.49 -28.09
CA ILE A 212 28.31 17.69 -28.68
C ILE A 212 28.85 16.37 -29.28
N ALA A 213 30.00 16.40 -29.95
CA ALA A 213 30.66 15.19 -30.45
C ALA A 213 31.08 14.24 -29.31
N GLN A 214 31.55 14.79 -28.19
CA GLN A 214 31.88 14.01 -27.00
C GLN A 214 30.65 13.39 -26.34
N PHE A 215 29.58 14.16 -26.12
CA PHE A 215 28.34 13.65 -25.54
C PHE A 215 27.67 12.60 -26.43
N THR A 216 27.62 12.80 -27.75
CA THR A 216 27.07 11.80 -28.67
C THR A 216 27.90 10.51 -28.70
N SER A 217 29.22 10.57 -28.50
CA SER A 217 30.06 9.39 -28.30
C SER A 217 29.76 8.68 -26.98
N GLN A 218 29.65 9.43 -25.88
CA GLN A 218 29.30 8.90 -24.55
C GLN A 218 27.92 8.24 -24.53
N THR A 219 26.90 8.87 -25.12
CA THR A 219 25.54 8.30 -25.24
C THR A 219 25.53 7.00 -26.06
N LYS A 220 26.31 6.92 -27.15
CA LYS A 220 26.48 5.67 -27.92
C LYS A 220 27.14 4.57 -27.08
N HIS A 221 28.17 4.91 -26.29
CA HIS A 221 28.80 3.94 -25.39
C HIS A 221 27.85 3.44 -24.30
N LEU A 222 27.08 4.34 -23.69
CA LEU A 222 26.06 3.99 -22.69
C LEU A 222 24.93 3.14 -23.29
N ALA A 223 24.48 3.43 -24.50
CA ALA A 223 23.47 2.62 -25.20
C ALA A 223 23.98 1.19 -25.48
N LEU A 224 25.24 1.04 -25.90
CA LEU A 224 25.87 -0.28 -26.04
C LEU A 224 25.99 -1.01 -24.70
N LYS A 225 26.30 -0.30 -23.61
CA LYS A 225 26.35 -0.88 -22.26
C LYS A 225 24.97 -1.30 -21.76
N LEU A 226 23.92 -0.54 -22.01
CA LEU A 226 22.55 -0.93 -21.70
C LEU A 226 22.17 -2.22 -22.45
N ALA A 227 22.42 -2.29 -23.76
CA ALA A 227 22.19 -3.52 -24.53
C ALA A 227 23.01 -4.73 -24.01
N GLU A 228 24.23 -4.51 -23.54
CA GLU A 228 25.04 -5.55 -22.89
C GLU A 228 24.46 -5.99 -21.54
N TYR A 229 23.94 -5.06 -20.74
CA TYR A 229 23.25 -5.37 -19.48
C TYR A 229 21.91 -6.08 -19.70
N ASP A 230 21.13 -5.66 -20.71
CA ASP A 230 19.90 -6.33 -21.11
C ASP A 230 20.20 -7.77 -21.53
N GLN A 231 21.24 -8.01 -22.35
CA GLN A 231 21.68 -9.37 -22.70
C GLN A 231 22.12 -10.17 -21.46
N ARG A 232 22.85 -9.56 -20.51
CA ARG A 232 23.25 -10.22 -19.26
C ARG A 232 22.03 -10.59 -18.41
N LEU A 233 21.03 -9.70 -18.27
CA LEU A 233 19.77 -9.98 -17.59
C LEU A 233 18.97 -11.08 -18.31
N ASP A 234 18.97 -11.09 -19.64
CA ASP A 234 18.36 -12.14 -20.46
C ASP A 234 19.06 -13.50 -20.25
N THR A 235 20.39 -13.51 -20.09
CA THR A 235 21.12 -14.75 -19.74
C THR A 235 20.87 -15.19 -18.30
N MET A 236 20.84 -14.26 -17.33
CA MET A 236 20.61 -14.56 -15.91
C MET A 236 19.16 -14.97 -15.61
N SER A 237 18.20 -14.53 -16.41
CA SER A 237 16.79 -14.95 -16.30
C SER A 237 16.52 -16.29 -16.98
N LYS A 238 17.30 -16.65 -18.01
CA LYS A 238 17.26 -17.97 -18.67
C LYS A 238 18.10 -19.02 -17.96
N GLU A 239 19.14 -18.62 -17.21
CA GLU A 239 19.85 -19.52 -16.32
C GLU A 239 18.89 -19.93 -15.18
N PRO A 240 18.54 -21.23 -15.05
CA PRO A 240 17.63 -21.65 -13.99
C PRO A 240 18.29 -21.36 -12.64
N GLN A 241 17.63 -20.55 -11.80
CA GLN A 241 18.16 -20.12 -10.51
C GLN A 241 18.80 -21.30 -9.77
N ARG A 242 20.11 -21.21 -9.50
CA ARG A 242 20.86 -22.19 -8.70
C ARG A 242 20.46 -22.09 -7.23
N GLY A 243 19.26 -22.57 -6.95
CA GLY A 243 18.64 -22.65 -5.64
C GLY A 243 17.32 -23.39 -5.73
N PRO A 244 16.83 -23.98 -4.62
CA PRO A 244 15.49 -24.54 -4.60
C PRO A 244 14.46 -23.45 -4.90
N GLY A 245 13.85 -23.52 -6.09
CA GLY A 245 12.92 -22.49 -6.56
C GLY A 245 11.77 -22.24 -5.58
N LEU A 246 11.18 -21.04 -5.61
CA LEU A 246 10.16 -20.59 -4.65
C LEU A 246 9.01 -21.60 -4.41
N GLN A 247 8.64 -22.39 -5.42
CA GLN A 247 7.63 -23.45 -5.30
C GLN A 247 8.07 -24.62 -4.41
N TYR A 248 9.35 -25.02 -4.46
CA TYR A 248 9.93 -26.02 -3.55
C TYR A 248 9.92 -25.49 -2.11
N LEU A 249 10.34 -24.25 -1.89
CA LEU A 249 10.32 -23.62 -0.56
C LEU A 249 8.89 -23.53 0.00
N ARG A 250 7.90 -23.15 -0.83
CA ARG A 250 6.48 -23.19 -0.45
C ARG A 250 5.98 -24.60 -0.12
N LYS A 251 6.42 -25.63 -0.84
CA LYS A 251 6.08 -27.03 -0.52
C LYS A 251 6.66 -27.43 0.83
N ARG A 252 7.95 -27.14 1.05
CA ARG A 252 8.66 -27.40 2.31
C ARG A 252 8.02 -26.66 3.50
N GLN A 253 7.57 -25.42 3.28
CA GLN A 253 6.84 -24.63 4.28
C GLN A 253 5.50 -25.29 4.66
N LYS A 254 4.74 -25.82 3.70
CA LYS A 254 3.51 -26.58 3.98
C LYS A 254 3.78 -27.86 4.76
N GLU A 255 4.77 -28.65 4.33
CA GLU A 255 5.20 -29.86 5.03
C GLU A 255 5.59 -29.57 6.49
N LEU A 256 6.34 -28.49 6.74
CA LEU A 256 6.69 -28.03 8.08
C LEU A 256 5.48 -27.56 8.90
N GLN A 257 4.51 -26.85 8.28
CA GLN A 257 3.28 -26.43 8.96
C GLN A 257 2.38 -27.62 9.33
N GLU A 258 2.35 -28.68 8.50
CA GLU A 258 1.64 -29.93 8.80
C GLU A 258 2.32 -30.68 9.95
N MET A 259 3.66 -30.80 9.94
CA MET A 259 4.42 -31.37 11.06
C MET A 259 4.23 -30.57 12.36
N GLN A 260 4.27 -29.23 12.30
CA GLN A 260 4.07 -28.37 13.48
C GLN A 260 2.65 -28.52 14.06
N LYS A 261 1.62 -28.70 13.22
CA LYS A 261 0.26 -29.01 13.69
C LYS A 261 0.19 -30.38 14.38
N ALA A 262 0.85 -31.39 13.82
CA ALA A 262 0.90 -32.73 14.40
C ALA A 262 1.65 -32.76 15.75
N VAL A 263 2.76 -32.00 15.85
CA VAL A 263 3.48 -31.80 17.12
C VAL A 263 2.58 -31.10 18.14
N LYS A 264 1.91 -30.00 17.77
CA LYS A 264 0.99 -29.29 18.69
C LYS A 264 -0.19 -30.14 19.15
N SER A 265 -0.73 -31.05 18.33
CA SER A 265 -1.75 -32.00 18.79
C SER A 265 -1.18 -33.03 19.76
N LEU A 266 0.02 -33.57 19.49
CA LEU A 266 0.70 -34.51 20.39
C LEU A 266 1.13 -33.85 21.71
N GLU A 267 1.57 -32.59 21.69
CA GLU A 267 1.87 -31.80 22.88
C GLU A 267 0.60 -31.55 23.72
N LYS A 268 -0.54 -31.32 23.06
CA LYS A 268 -1.83 -31.20 23.77
C LYS A 268 -2.23 -32.54 24.40
N GLU A 269 -2.18 -33.63 23.66
CA GLU A 269 -2.44 -34.98 24.21
C GLU A 269 -1.48 -35.29 25.38
N LEU A 270 -0.19 -34.97 25.25
CA LEU A 270 0.80 -35.14 26.32
C LEU A 270 0.51 -34.25 27.53
N SER A 271 -0.03 -33.04 27.33
CA SER A 271 -0.42 -32.14 28.43
C SER A 271 -1.61 -32.66 29.24
N GLU A 272 -2.49 -33.48 28.64
CA GLU A 272 -3.56 -34.18 29.35
C GLU A 272 -2.99 -35.31 30.25
N TYR A 273 -1.76 -35.76 29.98
CA TYR A 273 -1.01 -36.71 30.81
C TYR A 273 0.03 -36.04 31.75
N HIS A 274 0.16 -34.70 31.76
CA HIS A 274 1.04 -34.01 32.69
C HIS A 274 0.53 -34.13 34.13
N GLY A 275 1.08 -35.12 34.83
CA GLY A 275 0.71 -35.49 36.20
C GLY A 275 0.92 -36.98 36.46
N LEU A 276 0.89 -37.81 35.41
CA LEU A 276 1.17 -39.25 35.54
C LEU A 276 2.68 -39.53 35.55
N PRO A 277 3.19 -40.35 36.49
CA PRO A 277 4.58 -40.81 36.49
C PRO A 277 4.93 -41.57 35.20
N PRO A 278 6.18 -41.48 34.72
CA PRO A 278 6.62 -42.16 33.48
C PRO A 278 6.59 -43.71 33.56
N ASP A 279 6.31 -44.27 34.73
CA ASP A 279 6.08 -45.69 34.94
C ASP A 279 4.57 -46.01 34.94
N VAL A 280 4.19 -47.03 34.18
CA VAL A 280 2.82 -47.52 34.00
C VAL A 280 2.24 -48.07 35.31
N GLU A 281 3.06 -48.67 36.17
CA GLU A 281 2.59 -49.21 37.46
C GLU A 281 2.32 -48.09 38.47
N ALA A 282 3.21 -47.11 38.57
CA ALA A 282 3.02 -45.90 39.37
C ALA A 282 1.80 -45.08 38.91
N SER A 283 1.64 -44.87 37.59
CA SER A 283 0.45 -44.27 36.99
C SER A 283 -0.86 -44.95 37.41
N ARG A 284 -0.88 -46.29 37.41
CA ARG A 284 -2.05 -47.07 37.87
C ARG A 284 -2.26 -47.00 39.39
N ALA A 285 -1.24 -46.71 40.18
CA ALA A 285 -1.39 -46.50 41.62
C ALA A 285 -2.04 -45.14 41.91
N GLU A 286 -1.60 -44.07 41.26
CA GLU A 286 -2.15 -42.72 41.45
C GLU A 286 -3.60 -42.61 40.95
N VAL A 287 -3.93 -43.19 39.79
CA VAL A 287 -5.32 -43.24 39.30
C VAL A 287 -6.24 -43.97 40.29
N ARG A 288 -5.80 -45.10 40.87
CA ARG A 288 -6.58 -45.83 41.90
C ARG A 288 -6.73 -45.02 43.18
N ARG A 289 -5.70 -44.28 43.59
CA ARG A 289 -5.77 -43.36 44.73
C ARG A 289 -6.82 -42.26 44.48
N ALA A 290 -6.72 -41.55 43.36
CA ALA A 290 -7.66 -40.49 43.00
C ALA A 290 -9.11 -41.00 42.88
N GLN A 291 -9.31 -42.21 42.37
CA GLN A 291 -10.63 -42.88 42.36
C GLN A 291 -11.15 -43.13 43.78
N SER A 292 -10.33 -43.63 44.69
CA SER A 292 -10.75 -43.86 46.08
C SER A 292 -11.06 -42.55 46.83
N GLU A 293 -10.30 -41.48 46.60
CA GLU A 293 -10.58 -40.16 47.15
C GLU A 293 -11.92 -39.61 46.61
N LEU A 294 -12.19 -39.80 45.31
CA LEU A 294 -13.47 -39.41 44.69
C LEU A 294 -14.67 -40.23 45.20
N GLU A 295 -14.51 -41.53 45.45
CA GLU A 295 -15.55 -42.37 46.06
C GLU A 295 -15.83 -41.98 47.52
N THR A 296 -14.81 -41.66 48.32
CA THR A 296 -15.03 -41.17 49.69
C THR A 296 -15.75 -39.81 49.71
N LEU A 297 -15.43 -38.90 48.78
CA LEU A 297 -16.14 -37.63 48.63
C LEU A 297 -17.58 -37.81 48.15
N LYS A 298 -17.86 -38.75 47.23
CA LYS A 298 -19.22 -39.11 46.82
C LYS A 298 -20.02 -39.65 48.00
N ARG A 299 -19.46 -40.60 48.74
CA ARG A 299 -20.09 -41.16 49.95
C ARG A 299 -20.37 -40.06 50.98
N ARG A 300 -19.42 -39.15 51.21
CA ARG A 300 -19.61 -38.01 52.12
C ARG A 300 -20.73 -37.07 51.66
N ARG A 301 -20.86 -36.85 50.35
CA ARG A 301 -21.96 -36.10 49.75
C ARG A 301 -23.30 -36.82 49.94
N GLU A 302 -23.34 -38.14 49.73
CA GLU A 302 -24.55 -38.96 49.90
C GLU A 302 -24.98 -39.02 51.38
N GLU A 303 -24.03 -39.14 52.31
CA GLU A 303 -24.27 -39.01 53.76
C GLU A 303 -24.90 -37.64 54.08
N MET A 304 -24.28 -36.52 53.69
CA MET A 304 -24.84 -35.18 53.92
C MET A 304 -26.20 -34.95 53.23
N LEU A 305 -26.40 -35.47 52.02
CA LEU A 305 -27.70 -35.41 51.34
C LEU A 305 -28.76 -36.22 52.09
N SER A 306 -28.42 -37.41 52.60
CA SER A 306 -29.34 -38.23 53.39
C SER A 306 -29.73 -37.55 54.71
N GLU A 307 -28.78 -36.89 55.38
CA GLU A 307 -29.03 -36.05 56.57
C GLU A 307 -29.97 -34.87 56.24
N MET A 308 -29.81 -34.23 55.08
CA MET A 308 -30.66 -33.12 54.64
C MET A 308 -32.06 -33.53 54.17
N THR A 309 -32.28 -34.79 53.74
CA THR A 309 -33.59 -35.30 53.29
C THR A 309 -34.30 -36.18 54.32
N GLY A 310 -33.67 -36.43 55.48
CA GLY A 310 -34.12 -37.35 56.52
C GLY A 310 -34.78 -36.70 57.74
N SER A 311 -35.12 -35.42 57.67
CA SER A 311 -35.80 -34.64 58.72
C SER A 311 -36.95 -33.80 58.16
#